data_AF-A0A1M5I558-F1
#
_entry.id   AF-A0A1M5I558-F1
#
_cell.length_a   1.000
_cell.length_b   1.000
_cell.length_c   1.000
_cell.angle_alpha   90.00
_cell.angle_beta   90.00
_cell.angle_gamma   90.00
#
_symmetry.space_group_name_H-M   'P 1'
#
loop_
_entity.id
_entity.type
_entity.pdbx_description
1 polymer ?
#
loop_
_entity_poly.entity_id
_entity_poly.type
_entity_poly.pdbx_seq_one_letter_code
_entity_poly.pdbx_strand_id
1 'polypeptide(L)'
;MRHWPGDGAGAIYRRCVGWLSGGKGRVKPDQITRLDEYQGEAQVVVAATQLGTEYSQSQARRIVDEWAEFFSSGPSPIRALRFVSRTPRRLFEALRGQTQLEALAVKWGDFADLTPVAGMAHLRKLQLSGASSVGNLQPLAGLHRVEDLLIEGLRRVRDLSPIGDMRGVRDLELGGDWMTPRIVHVESFSFLRQMPQLRSLLLHSIAADDLDYGPVLELPNLTSVRVMEVRGMRPSIDVLKARTPWTE
;
A
#
# COMPACT_ATOMS: atom_id res chain seq x y z
N MET A 1 10.70 20.01 -14.00
CA MET A 1 10.02 18.86 -13.38
C MET A 1 10.11 17.70 -14.36
N ARG A 2 11.01 16.73 -14.15
CA ARG A 2 11.05 15.55 -15.02
C ARG A 2 9.79 14.73 -14.73
N HIS A 3 9.00 14.53 -15.77
CA HIS A 3 7.85 13.64 -15.79
C HIS A 3 8.28 12.26 -15.27
N TRP A 4 7.51 11.70 -14.34
CA TRP A 4 7.55 10.26 -14.06
C TRP A 4 6.91 9.58 -15.27
N PRO A 5 7.65 8.86 -16.13
CA PRO A 5 7.00 8.09 -17.17
C PRO A 5 6.13 7.05 -16.46
N GLY A 6 4.89 6.89 -16.91
CA GLY A 6 3.85 6.05 -16.32
C GLY A 6 4.15 4.55 -16.20
N ASP A 7 5.43 4.15 -16.28
CA ASP A 7 5.94 2.79 -16.19
C ASP A 7 6.58 2.48 -14.82
N GLY A 8 6.91 3.50 -14.02
CA GLY A 8 7.56 3.34 -12.72
C GLY A 8 6.66 2.75 -11.62
N ALA A 9 5.33 2.89 -11.75
CA ALA A 9 4.33 2.19 -10.93
C ALA A 9 4.23 0.69 -11.30
N GLY A 10 5.34 0.11 -11.76
CA GLY A 10 5.30 -1.05 -12.64
C GLY A 10 5.27 -2.36 -11.89
N ALA A 11 6.32 -2.71 -11.18
CA ALA A 11 6.52 -4.09 -10.76
C ALA A 11 5.80 -4.43 -9.45
N ILE A 12 5.95 -3.59 -8.42
CA ILE A 12 5.40 -3.83 -7.09
C ILE A 12 3.89 -3.61 -7.10
N TYR A 13 3.39 -2.50 -7.66
CA TYR A 13 1.95 -2.33 -7.90
C TYR A 13 1.36 -3.51 -8.69
N ARG A 14 1.97 -3.94 -9.80
CA ARG A 14 1.48 -5.14 -10.54
C ARG A 14 1.57 -6.42 -9.70
N ARG A 15 2.49 -6.57 -8.74
CA ARG A 15 2.49 -7.72 -7.83
C ARG A 15 1.38 -7.60 -6.76
N CYS A 16 1.19 -6.41 -6.20
CA CYS A 16 0.18 -6.08 -5.18
C CYS A 16 -1.26 -6.09 -5.69
N VAL A 17 -1.52 -5.77 -6.96
CA VAL A 17 -2.89 -5.79 -7.53
C VAL A 17 -3.05 -6.72 -8.73
N GLY A 18 -1.96 -7.25 -9.30
CA GLY A 18 -2.01 -8.14 -10.46
C GLY A 18 -2.69 -9.47 -10.23
N TRP A 19 -2.78 -9.91 -8.97
CA TRP A 19 -3.58 -11.09 -8.59
C TRP A 19 -5.08 -10.93 -8.88
N LEU A 20 -5.57 -9.70 -8.98
CA LEU A 20 -6.94 -9.33 -9.32
C LEU A 20 -7.04 -8.92 -10.79
N SER A 21 -5.92 -8.86 -11.54
CA SER A 21 -5.96 -8.56 -12.97
C SER A 21 -6.28 -9.78 -13.82
N GLY A 22 -6.28 -10.98 -13.23
CA GLY A 22 -6.11 -12.21 -13.98
C GLY A 22 -4.72 -12.28 -14.61
N GLY A 23 -4.06 -13.45 -14.59
CA GLY A 23 -2.93 -13.68 -15.48
C GLY A 23 -3.36 -13.49 -16.95
N LYS A 24 -2.42 -13.46 -17.90
CA LYS A 24 -2.76 -13.50 -19.34
C LYS A 24 -3.79 -14.62 -19.58
N GLY A 25 -5.04 -14.23 -19.92
CA GLY A 25 -6.15 -15.16 -20.16
C GLY A 25 -7.15 -15.38 -19.01
N ARG A 26 -7.01 -14.76 -17.83
CA ARG A 26 -8.05 -14.77 -16.77
C ARG A 26 -8.89 -13.48 -16.81
N VAL A 27 -10.20 -13.63 -16.62
CA VAL A 27 -11.15 -12.51 -16.52
C VAL A 27 -10.88 -11.73 -15.23
N LYS A 28 -10.76 -10.41 -15.33
CA LYS A 28 -10.66 -9.51 -14.17
C LYS A 28 -11.95 -9.63 -13.35
N PRO A 29 -11.90 -9.72 -12.00
CA PRO A 29 -13.11 -9.72 -11.20
C PRO A 29 -13.90 -8.44 -11.46
N ASP A 30 -15.21 -8.60 -11.67
CA ASP A 30 -16.10 -7.47 -11.81
C ASP A 30 -16.12 -6.65 -10.51
N GLN A 31 -16.36 -5.35 -10.67
CA GLN A 31 -16.50 -4.45 -9.53
C GLN A 31 -17.89 -4.66 -8.92
N ILE A 32 -17.91 -5.00 -7.64
CA ILE A 32 -19.13 -5.19 -6.87
C ILE A 32 -19.45 -3.88 -6.16
N THR A 33 -20.63 -3.34 -6.43
CA THR A 33 -21.09 -2.08 -5.80
C THR A 33 -21.94 -2.41 -4.59
N ARG A 34 -22.94 -3.26 -4.76
CA ARG A 34 -23.92 -3.60 -3.74
C ARG A 34 -23.60 -4.96 -3.13
N LEU A 35 -23.89 -5.14 -1.84
CA LEU A 35 -23.60 -6.41 -1.18
C LEU A 35 -24.42 -7.57 -1.75
N ASP A 36 -25.63 -7.32 -2.27
CA ASP A 36 -26.49 -8.33 -2.90
C ASP A 36 -25.91 -8.91 -4.22
N GLU A 37 -24.93 -8.23 -4.81
CA GLU A 37 -24.18 -8.71 -5.97
C GLU A 37 -23.09 -9.73 -5.58
N TYR A 38 -22.67 -9.78 -4.32
CA TYR A 38 -21.63 -10.70 -3.83
C TYR A 38 -22.14 -12.15 -3.80
N GLN A 39 -21.46 -13.06 -4.52
CA GLN A 39 -21.85 -14.47 -4.66
C GLN A 39 -20.93 -15.44 -3.90
N GLY A 40 -20.11 -14.93 -2.96
CA GLY A 40 -19.22 -15.77 -2.15
C GLY A 40 -17.81 -15.93 -2.72
N GLU A 41 -17.41 -15.07 -3.66
CA GLU A 41 -16.08 -15.07 -4.25
C GLU A 41 -15.00 -14.83 -3.18
N ALA A 42 -13.87 -15.55 -3.31
CA ALA A 42 -12.70 -15.33 -2.45
C ALA A 42 -11.91 -14.07 -2.83
N GLN A 43 -12.12 -13.52 -4.03
CA GLN A 43 -11.45 -12.32 -4.54
C GLN A 43 -12.50 -11.30 -4.94
N VAL A 44 -12.51 -10.14 -4.30
CA VAL A 44 -13.56 -9.14 -4.45
C VAL A 44 -12.96 -7.77 -4.69
N VAL A 45 -13.51 -7.08 -5.67
CA VAL A 45 -13.22 -5.67 -5.95
C VAL A 45 -14.47 -4.86 -5.60
N VAL A 46 -14.40 -4.05 -4.54
CA VAL A 46 -15.53 -3.26 -4.04
C VAL A 46 -15.45 -1.82 -4.52
N ALA A 47 -16.54 -1.35 -5.13
CA ALA A 47 -16.77 0.03 -5.55
C ALA A 47 -18.00 0.60 -4.83
N ALA A 48 -17.91 0.82 -3.52
CA ALA A 48 -19.06 1.18 -2.67
C ALA A 48 -19.34 2.70 -2.59
N THR A 49 -18.51 3.56 -3.19
CA THR A 49 -18.69 5.01 -3.18
C THR A 49 -18.41 5.63 -4.55
N GLN A 50 -18.73 6.93 -4.71
CA GLN A 50 -18.57 7.65 -5.98
C GLN A 50 -19.46 7.09 -7.10
N LEU A 51 -20.70 6.71 -6.76
CA LEU A 51 -21.63 5.94 -7.59
C LEU A 51 -22.38 6.78 -8.65
N GLY A 52 -21.84 7.94 -9.05
CA GLY A 52 -22.49 8.84 -9.99
C GLY A 52 -23.88 9.32 -9.53
N THR A 53 -24.78 9.53 -10.49
CA THR A 53 -26.16 9.99 -10.26
C THR A 53 -27.18 8.86 -10.20
N GLU A 54 -26.74 7.61 -10.36
CA GLU A 54 -27.61 6.42 -10.32
C GLU A 54 -28.17 6.16 -8.92
N TYR A 55 -27.44 6.60 -7.88
CA TYR A 55 -27.81 6.42 -6.48
C TYR A 55 -28.00 7.78 -5.80
N SER A 56 -29.11 7.92 -5.08
CA SER A 56 -29.28 9.01 -4.12
C SER A 56 -28.24 8.92 -3.00
N GLN A 57 -28.02 10.03 -2.28
CA GLN A 57 -27.09 10.05 -1.14
C GLN A 57 -27.46 9.03 -0.05
N SER A 58 -28.76 8.80 0.19
CA SER A 58 -29.23 7.81 1.16
C SER A 58 -28.93 6.38 0.69
N GLN A 59 -29.12 6.07 -0.59
CA GLN A 59 -28.76 4.76 -1.15
C GLN A 59 -27.25 4.52 -1.08
N ALA A 60 -26.44 5.50 -1.49
CA ALA A 60 -24.98 5.39 -1.42
C ALA A 60 -24.49 5.20 0.02
N ARG A 61 -25.13 5.88 1.00
CA ARG A 61 -24.84 5.66 2.43
C ARG A 61 -25.18 4.24 2.86
N ARG A 62 -26.35 3.74 2.46
CA ARG A 62 -26.82 2.38 2.78
C ARG A 62 -25.89 1.31 2.24
N ILE A 63 -25.41 1.44 1.00
CA ILE A 63 -24.44 0.51 0.40
C ILE A 63 -23.17 0.40 1.26
N VAL A 64 -22.63 1.53 1.71
CA VAL A 64 -21.46 1.52 2.61
C VAL A 64 -21.78 0.87 3.96
N ASP A 65 -22.97 1.11 4.49
CA ASP A 65 -23.40 0.57 5.79
C ASP A 65 -23.57 -0.96 5.72
N GLU A 66 -24.16 -1.48 4.66
CA GLU A 66 -24.30 -2.93 4.40
C GLU A 66 -22.93 -3.62 4.28
N TRP A 67 -21.99 -3.05 3.53
CA TRP A 67 -20.62 -3.57 3.47
C TRP A 67 -19.90 -3.53 4.82
N ALA A 68 -20.07 -2.43 5.58
CA ALA A 68 -19.45 -2.30 6.89
C ALA A 68 -20.02 -3.31 7.90
N GLU A 69 -21.33 -3.56 7.87
CA GLU A 69 -21.99 -4.59 8.69
C GLU A 69 -21.50 -6.00 8.32
N PHE A 70 -21.41 -6.29 7.01
CA PHE A 70 -20.88 -7.55 6.52
C PHE A 70 -19.47 -7.84 7.04
N PHE A 71 -18.55 -6.88 6.91
CA PHE A 71 -17.18 -7.06 7.42
C PHE A 71 -17.10 -7.09 8.95
N SER A 72 -17.98 -6.38 9.64
CA SER A 72 -17.99 -6.36 11.12
C SER A 72 -18.55 -7.65 11.73
N SER A 73 -19.31 -8.44 10.97
CA SER A 73 -19.95 -9.68 11.44
C SER A 73 -18.98 -10.85 11.64
N GLY A 74 -17.70 -10.68 11.27
CA GLY A 74 -16.66 -11.69 11.44
C GLY A 74 -15.98 -12.05 10.11
N PRO A 75 -14.98 -12.94 10.13
CA PRO A 75 -14.24 -13.35 8.94
C PRO A 75 -15.17 -13.75 7.79
N SER A 76 -15.10 -13.01 6.68
CA SER A 76 -15.82 -13.37 5.46
C SER A 76 -15.07 -14.46 4.67
N PRO A 77 -15.69 -15.10 3.66
CA PRO A 77 -14.98 -15.97 2.73
C PRO A 77 -13.92 -15.25 1.88
N ILE A 78 -13.93 -13.90 1.87
CA ILE A 78 -13.02 -13.09 1.07
C ILE A 78 -11.59 -13.23 1.60
N ARG A 79 -10.68 -13.61 0.71
CA ARG A 79 -9.23 -13.72 0.96
C ARG A 79 -8.46 -12.57 0.31
N ALA A 80 -8.99 -12.01 -0.78
CA ALA A 80 -8.43 -10.84 -1.44
C ALA A 80 -9.48 -9.75 -1.64
N LEU A 81 -9.22 -8.59 -1.04
CA LEU A 81 -10.13 -7.46 -1.05
C LEU A 81 -9.45 -6.23 -1.63
N ARG A 82 -10.12 -5.59 -2.60
CA ARG A 82 -9.68 -4.31 -3.15
C ARG A 82 -10.79 -3.28 -3.14
N PHE A 83 -10.58 -2.16 -2.47
CA PHE A 83 -11.44 -0.98 -2.61
C PHE A 83 -10.92 -0.09 -3.74
N VAL A 84 -11.74 0.15 -4.77
CA VAL A 84 -11.38 0.97 -5.96
C VAL A 84 -12.01 2.36 -5.98
N SER A 85 -12.96 2.61 -5.06
CA SER A 85 -13.55 3.92 -4.76
C SER A 85 -13.01 4.47 -3.44
N ARG A 86 -13.40 5.70 -3.08
CA ARG A 86 -13.11 6.27 -1.75
C ARG A 86 -13.55 5.29 -0.66
N THR A 87 -12.66 4.94 0.25
CA THR A 87 -12.99 4.11 1.42
C THR A 87 -13.30 5.01 2.61
N PRO A 88 -14.56 5.10 3.09
CA PRO A 88 -14.89 5.85 4.30
C PRO A 88 -14.29 5.22 5.55
N ARG A 89 -14.00 6.02 6.58
CA ARG A 89 -13.48 5.55 7.88
C ARG A 89 -14.21 4.33 8.41
N ARG A 90 -15.54 4.40 8.52
CA ARG A 90 -16.36 3.29 9.05
C ARG A 90 -16.21 1.98 8.28
N LEU A 91 -16.02 2.06 6.96
CA LEU A 91 -15.85 0.87 6.12
C LEU A 91 -14.47 0.25 6.31
N PHE A 92 -13.43 1.09 6.47
CA PHE A 92 -12.09 0.60 6.79
C PHE A 92 -12.01 0.01 8.21
N GLU A 93 -12.65 0.66 9.18
CA GLU A 93 -12.71 0.20 10.58
C GLU A 93 -13.40 -1.17 10.72
N ALA A 94 -14.42 -1.42 9.89
CA ALA A 94 -15.12 -2.71 9.85
C ALA A 94 -14.22 -3.90 9.50
N LEU A 95 -13.01 -3.67 8.97
CA LEU A 95 -12.06 -4.74 8.63
C LEU A 95 -11.37 -5.37 9.85
N ARG A 96 -11.54 -4.83 11.06
CA ARG A 96 -10.82 -5.25 12.29
C ARG A 96 -10.91 -6.77 12.59
N GLY A 97 -11.95 -7.44 12.12
CA GLY A 97 -12.15 -8.89 12.27
C GLY A 97 -11.76 -9.75 11.06
N GLN A 98 -11.35 -9.15 9.93
CA GLN A 98 -11.07 -9.84 8.67
C GLN A 98 -9.66 -10.47 8.65
N THR A 99 -9.37 -11.30 9.66
CA THR A 99 -8.05 -11.90 9.90
C THR A 99 -7.63 -12.92 8.85
N GLN A 100 -8.59 -13.43 8.08
CA GLN A 100 -8.40 -14.41 7.01
C GLN A 100 -7.84 -13.82 5.71
N LEU A 101 -7.81 -12.48 5.58
CA LEU A 101 -7.31 -11.80 4.38
C LEU A 101 -5.83 -12.13 4.14
N GLU A 102 -5.55 -12.52 2.89
CA GLU A 102 -4.20 -12.71 2.36
C GLU A 102 -3.75 -11.47 1.56
N ALA A 103 -4.71 -10.63 1.20
CA ALA A 103 -4.57 -9.59 0.21
C ALA A 103 -5.51 -8.40 0.50
N LEU A 104 -4.93 -7.22 0.75
CA LEU A 104 -5.70 -5.99 0.95
C LEU A 104 -5.13 -4.85 0.11
N ALA A 105 -5.98 -4.24 -0.71
CA ALA A 105 -5.65 -3.04 -1.47
C ALA A 105 -6.70 -1.95 -1.26
N VAL A 106 -6.27 -0.78 -0.81
CA VAL A 106 -7.13 0.40 -0.63
C VAL A 106 -6.61 1.51 -1.54
N LYS A 107 -7.43 1.94 -2.51
CA LYS A 107 -7.02 2.95 -3.48
C LYS A 107 -6.81 4.33 -2.85
N TRP A 108 -7.76 4.75 -2.00
CA TRP A 108 -7.72 5.99 -1.22
C TRP A 108 -8.93 6.05 -0.30
N GLY A 109 -8.90 6.93 0.70
CA GLY A 109 -9.97 7.02 1.68
C GLY A 109 -9.61 7.81 2.92
N ASP A 110 -10.44 7.66 3.94
CA ASP A 110 -10.21 8.23 5.27
C ASP A 110 -9.90 7.11 6.26
N PHE A 111 -8.64 6.69 6.33
CA PHE A 111 -8.19 5.59 7.20
C PHE A 111 -6.94 5.98 8.00
N ALA A 112 -7.05 7.04 8.80
CA ALA A 112 -5.93 7.53 9.62
C ALA A 112 -5.44 6.50 10.66
N ASP A 113 -6.34 5.64 11.15
CA ASP A 113 -6.06 4.57 12.09
C ASP A 113 -5.90 3.24 11.34
N LEU A 114 -4.69 2.67 11.39
CA LEU A 114 -4.36 1.38 10.78
C LEU A 114 -4.59 0.19 11.73
N THR A 115 -5.08 0.39 12.95
CA THR A 115 -5.38 -0.70 13.88
C THR A 115 -6.26 -1.83 13.29
N PRO A 116 -7.23 -1.56 12.39
CA PRO A 116 -8.00 -2.63 11.75
C PRO A 116 -7.18 -3.67 10.99
N VAL A 117 -5.97 -3.32 10.49
CA VAL A 117 -5.13 -4.29 9.75
C VAL A 117 -4.18 -5.09 10.63
N ALA A 118 -3.94 -4.67 11.88
CA ALA A 118 -2.93 -5.26 12.75
C ALA A 118 -3.14 -6.77 13.03
N GLY A 119 -4.39 -7.24 13.01
CA GLY A 119 -4.75 -8.64 13.25
C GLY A 119 -4.69 -9.55 12.02
N MET A 120 -4.36 -9.04 10.82
CA MET A 120 -4.38 -9.81 9.57
C MET A 120 -3.13 -10.71 9.43
N ALA A 121 -3.03 -11.72 10.29
CA ALA A 121 -1.86 -12.60 10.41
C ALA A 121 -1.58 -13.47 9.16
N HIS A 122 -2.48 -13.51 8.19
CA HIS A 122 -2.33 -14.20 6.92
C HIS A 122 -2.00 -13.27 5.74
N LEU A 123 -1.94 -11.96 5.98
CA LEU A 123 -1.73 -10.97 4.93
C LEU A 123 -0.34 -11.13 4.28
N ARG A 124 -0.33 -11.34 2.97
CA ARG A 124 0.89 -11.46 2.15
C ARG A 124 1.13 -10.25 1.27
N LYS A 125 0.09 -9.50 0.89
CA LYS A 125 0.31 -8.19 0.25
C LYS A 125 -0.64 -7.14 0.77
N LEU A 126 -0.07 -5.96 0.96
CA LEU A 126 -0.74 -4.79 1.49
C LEU A 126 -0.45 -3.60 0.57
N GLN A 127 -1.51 -3.02 0.04
CA GLN A 127 -1.47 -1.76 -0.68
C GLN A 127 -2.35 -0.73 0.02
N LEU A 128 -1.74 0.37 0.45
CA LEU A 128 -2.44 1.54 1.01
C LEU A 128 -2.07 2.76 0.16
N SER A 129 -2.87 3.01 -0.88
CA SER A 129 -2.74 4.21 -1.69
C SER A 129 -3.58 5.34 -1.08
N GLY A 130 -3.12 6.59 -1.20
CA GLY A 130 -3.83 7.75 -0.65
C GLY A 130 -3.82 7.83 0.89
N ALA A 131 -2.77 7.34 1.54
CA ALA A 131 -2.58 7.30 3.00
C ALA A 131 -2.32 8.68 3.65
N SER A 132 -2.90 9.74 3.09
CA SER A 132 -2.60 11.15 3.45
C SER A 132 -2.98 11.52 4.88
N SER A 133 -3.92 10.80 5.49
CA SER A 133 -4.35 11.02 6.87
C SER A 133 -3.64 10.13 7.88
N VAL A 134 -2.91 9.10 7.44
CA VAL A 134 -2.14 8.18 8.31
C VAL A 134 -0.97 8.93 8.92
N GLY A 135 -0.90 8.92 10.25
CA GLY A 135 0.21 9.53 11.00
C GLY A 135 1.03 8.52 11.81
N ASN A 136 0.59 7.26 11.91
CA ASN A 136 1.25 6.23 12.70
C ASN A 136 1.23 4.89 11.96
N LEU A 137 2.42 4.30 11.78
CA LEU A 137 2.61 3.00 11.13
C LEU A 137 2.76 1.83 12.11
N GLN A 138 2.77 2.08 13.42
CA GLN A 138 2.91 1.03 14.45
C GLN A 138 1.98 -0.18 14.26
N PRO A 139 0.71 -0.03 13.84
CA PRO A 139 -0.15 -1.19 13.58
C PRO A 139 0.36 -2.17 12.52
N LEU A 140 1.30 -1.76 11.66
CA LEU A 140 1.87 -2.61 10.61
C LEU A 140 3.04 -3.48 11.07
N ALA A 141 3.72 -3.12 12.18
CA ALA A 141 4.96 -3.75 12.62
C ALA A 141 4.85 -5.28 12.82
N GLY A 142 3.67 -5.75 13.25
CA GLY A 142 3.39 -7.18 13.49
C GLY A 142 3.05 -7.99 12.23
N LEU A 143 2.96 -7.37 11.05
CA LEU A 143 2.57 -8.04 9.80
C LEU A 143 3.73 -8.80 9.16
N HIS A 144 4.30 -9.76 9.88
CA HIS A 144 5.52 -10.48 9.52
C HIS A 144 5.40 -11.37 8.26
N ARG A 145 4.18 -11.60 7.75
CA ARG A 145 3.94 -12.40 6.53
C ARG A 145 3.76 -11.56 5.27
N VAL A 146 3.67 -10.23 5.38
CA VAL A 146 3.56 -9.35 4.22
C VAL A 146 4.86 -9.43 3.43
N GLU A 147 4.75 -9.80 2.15
CA GLU A 147 5.86 -9.95 1.21
C GLU A 147 5.94 -8.73 0.28
N ASP A 148 4.78 -8.23 -0.16
CA ASP A 148 4.68 -7.07 -1.03
C ASP A 148 3.97 -5.93 -0.28
N LEU A 149 4.68 -4.84 -0.01
CA LEU A 149 4.18 -3.66 0.70
C LEU A 149 4.28 -2.43 -0.20
N LEU A 150 3.14 -1.78 -0.44
CA LEU A 150 3.04 -0.51 -1.13
C LEU A 150 2.27 0.49 -0.27
N ILE A 151 2.90 1.61 0.10
CA ILE A 151 2.21 2.72 0.77
C ILE A 151 2.50 4.04 0.04
N GLU A 152 1.44 4.66 -0.48
CA GLU A 152 1.51 5.94 -1.17
C GLU A 152 0.75 7.02 -0.43
N GLY A 153 1.25 8.25 -0.55
CA GLY A 153 0.60 9.44 0.00
C GLY A 153 0.87 9.62 1.49
N LEU A 154 2.04 9.24 2.00
CA LEU A 154 2.48 9.33 3.41
C LEU A 154 2.64 10.77 3.94
N ARG A 155 1.65 11.66 3.77
CA ARG A 155 1.81 13.11 4.03
C ARG A 155 2.06 13.48 5.50
N ARG A 156 1.66 12.65 6.46
CA ARG A 156 1.75 12.93 7.90
C ARG A 156 2.69 12.00 8.64
N VAL A 157 3.23 10.97 7.98
CA VAL A 157 4.18 10.03 8.57
C VAL A 157 5.59 10.62 8.46
N ARG A 158 6.31 10.65 9.57
CA ARG A 158 7.73 11.03 9.62
C ARG A 158 8.63 9.88 10.05
N ASP A 159 8.15 9.07 10.99
CA ASP A 159 8.86 7.88 11.44
C ASP A 159 8.42 6.65 10.62
N LEU A 160 9.38 6.04 9.93
CA LEU A 160 9.21 4.80 9.17
C LEU A 160 9.74 3.57 9.91
N SER A 161 10.26 3.73 11.13
CA SER A 161 10.83 2.63 11.92
C SER A 161 9.92 1.41 12.07
N PRO A 162 8.57 1.52 12.18
CA PRO A 162 7.71 0.34 12.27
C PRO A 162 7.75 -0.59 11.05
N ILE A 163 8.16 -0.07 9.87
CA ILE A 163 8.33 -0.88 8.66
C ILE A 163 9.54 -1.82 8.80
N GLY A 164 10.57 -1.43 9.57
CA GLY A 164 11.76 -2.25 9.83
C GLY A 164 11.44 -3.59 10.50
N ASP A 165 10.35 -3.66 11.27
CA ASP A 165 9.89 -4.88 11.96
C ASP A 165 9.15 -5.87 11.03
N MET A 166 8.79 -5.44 9.81
CA MET A 166 8.07 -6.27 8.84
C MET A 166 9.01 -7.23 8.10
N ARG A 167 9.52 -8.23 8.83
CA ARG A 167 10.55 -9.21 8.39
C ARG A 167 10.18 -10.04 7.16
N GLY A 168 8.91 -10.06 6.74
CA GLY A 168 8.46 -10.76 5.54
C GLY A 168 8.67 -9.98 4.24
N VAL A 169 8.81 -8.65 4.32
CA VAL A 169 8.71 -7.76 3.15
C VAL A 169 9.92 -7.96 2.26
N ARG A 170 9.68 -8.36 1.01
CA ARG A 170 10.67 -8.54 -0.05
C ARG A 170 10.59 -7.43 -1.09
N ASP A 171 9.40 -6.90 -1.30
CA ASP A 171 9.10 -5.86 -2.26
C ASP A 171 8.49 -4.66 -1.52
N LEU A 172 9.25 -3.57 -1.44
CA LEU A 172 8.87 -2.36 -0.71
C LEU A 172 8.77 -1.16 -1.65
N GLU A 173 7.60 -0.53 -1.66
CA GLU A 173 7.35 0.74 -2.32
C GLU A 173 6.77 1.75 -1.32
N LEU A 174 7.47 2.87 -1.14
CA LEU A 174 7.02 3.98 -0.30
C LEU A 174 7.11 5.27 -1.10
N GLY A 175 6.05 6.08 -1.02
CA GLY A 175 6.11 7.36 -1.72
C GLY A 175 4.99 8.35 -1.49
N GLY A 176 5.13 9.45 -2.20
CA GLY A 176 4.10 10.49 -2.31
C GLY A 176 2.93 10.05 -3.19
N ASP A 177 1.83 10.80 -3.11
CA ASP A 177 0.66 10.60 -3.97
C ASP A 177 0.99 11.07 -5.39
N TRP A 178 0.85 10.19 -6.38
CA TRP A 178 1.13 10.49 -7.79
C TRP A 178 0.24 11.62 -8.35
N MET A 179 -0.96 11.83 -7.81
CA MET A 179 -1.83 12.94 -8.22
C MET A 179 -1.38 14.28 -7.66
N THR A 180 -0.60 14.27 -6.57
CA THR A 180 -0.05 15.48 -5.95
C THR A 180 1.42 15.23 -5.58
N PRO A 181 2.35 15.41 -6.54
CA PRO A 181 3.76 15.09 -6.34
C PRO A 181 4.42 16.12 -5.42
N ARG A 182 4.08 16.07 -4.14
CA ARG A 182 4.75 16.76 -3.06
C ARG A 182 5.75 15.80 -2.46
N ILE A 183 6.98 16.27 -2.29
CA ILE A 183 8.01 15.51 -1.58
C ILE A 183 7.54 15.34 -0.13
N VAL A 184 7.43 14.08 0.29
CA VAL A 184 7.20 13.69 1.67
C VAL A 184 8.55 13.67 2.38
N HIS A 185 8.63 14.32 3.53
CA HIS A 185 9.83 14.35 4.36
C HIS A 185 9.66 13.35 5.52
N VAL A 186 10.64 12.46 5.66
CA VAL A 186 10.75 11.48 6.74
C VAL A 186 12.06 11.67 7.48
N GLU A 187 12.14 11.20 8.72
CA GLU A 187 13.31 11.43 9.57
C GLU A 187 14.56 10.77 8.99
N SER A 188 14.46 9.50 8.60
CA SER A 188 15.59 8.68 8.15
C SER A 188 15.13 7.44 7.38
N PHE A 189 16.04 6.85 6.60
CA PHE A 189 15.89 5.50 6.04
C PHE A 189 16.64 4.42 6.84
N SER A 190 17.08 4.72 8.06
CA SER A 190 17.82 3.78 8.92
C SER A 190 17.10 2.45 9.19
N PHE A 191 15.75 2.42 9.13
CA PHE A 191 14.97 1.19 9.28
C PHE A 191 15.34 0.11 8.25
N LEU A 192 15.85 0.50 7.07
CA LEU A 192 16.29 -0.44 6.03
C LEU A 192 17.37 -1.40 6.53
N ARG A 193 18.19 -0.99 7.50
CA ARG A 193 19.22 -1.87 8.11
C ARG A 193 18.63 -3.11 8.78
N GLN A 194 17.35 -3.05 9.16
CA GLN A 194 16.63 -4.17 9.78
C GLN A 194 15.96 -5.10 8.75
N MET A 195 16.10 -4.79 7.46
CA MET A 195 15.39 -5.48 6.37
C MET A 195 16.34 -6.16 5.36
N PRO A 196 17.31 -7.00 5.79
CA PRO A 196 18.26 -7.64 4.87
C PRO A 196 17.61 -8.56 3.84
N GLN A 197 16.34 -8.94 4.04
CA GLN A 197 15.54 -9.77 3.12
C GLN A 197 15.01 -9.02 1.89
N LEU A 198 15.10 -7.69 1.84
CA LEU A 198 14.56 -6.89 0.73
C LEU A 198 15.21 -7.27 -0.61
N ARG A 199 14.36 -7.40 -1.63
CA ARG A 199 14.73 -7.71 -3.02
C ARG A 199 14.45 -6.55 -3.95
N SER A 200 13.36 -5.82 -3.74
CA SER A 200 13.03 -4.62 -4.49
C SER A 200 12.74 -3.46 -3.54
N LEU A 201 13.35 -2.32 -3.81
CA LEU A 201 13.11 -1.08 -3.07
C LEU A 201 12.80 0.07 -4.04
N LEU A 202 11.64 0.68 -3.86
CA LEU A 202 11.22 1.86 -4.61
C LEU A 202 10.82 2.98 -3.63
N LEU A 203 11.60 4.06 -3.62
CA LEU A 203 11.33 5.26 -2.84
C LEU A 203 11.11 6.43 -3.79
N HIS A 204 9.86 6.86 -3.98
CA HIS A 204 9.51 7.92 -4.93
C HIS A 204 8.78 9.06 -4.23
N SER A 205 9.10 10.32 -4.55
CA SER A 205 8.49 11.49 -3.90
C SER A 205 8.61 11.47 -2.35
N ILE A 206 9.67 10.85 -1.83
CA ILE A 206 10.01 10.79 -0.41
C ILE A 206 11.49 11.14 -0.23
N ALA A 207 11.80 11.90 0.81
CA ALA A 207 13.15 12.35 1.14
C ALA A 207 13.41 12.17 2.64
N ALA A 208 14.59 11.64 2.99
CA ALA A 208 15.06 11.63 4.37
C ALA A 208 15.68 12.99 4.74
N ASP A 209 15.30 13.51 5.90
CA ASP A 209 15.75 14.81 6.42
C ASP A 209 17.23 14.79 6.83
N ASP A 210 17.74 13.64 7.29
CA ASP A 210 19.17 13.44 7.61
C ASP A 210 20.09 13.31 6.37
N LEU A 211 19.47 13.20 5.18
CA LEU A 211 20.12 12.97 3.90
C LEU A 211 20.99 11.69 3.88
N ASP A 212 20.78 10.74 4.80
CA ASP A 212 21.46 9.44 4.84
C ASP A 212 20.70 8.38 4.05
N TYR A 213 21.22 8.09 2.86
CA TYR A 213 20.80 7.01 1.97
C TYR A 213 21.79 5.83 2.00
N GLY A 214 22.81 5.88 2.87
CA GLY A 214 23.74 4.79 3.15
C GLY A 214 23.05 3.45 3.46
N PRO A 215 21.94 3.39 4.22
CA PRO A 215 21.22 2.15 4.49
C PRO A 215 20.86 1.32 3.24
N VAL A 216 20.67 1.97 2.09
CA VAL A 216 20.37 1.28 0.82
C VAL A 216 21.54 0.41 0.36
N LEU A 217 22.78 0.85 0.58
CA LEU A 217 23.99 0.11 0.22
C LEU A 217 24.24 -1.10 1.12
N GLU A 218 23.59 -1.16 2.28
CA GLU A 218 23.76 -2.22 3.29
C GLU A 218 22.83 -3.42 3.05
N LEU A 219 21.93 -3.33 2.06
CA LEU A 219 20.94 -4.37 1.74
C LEU A 219 21.53 -5.44 0.80
N PRO A 220 21.79 -6.68 1.28
CA PRO A 220 22.60 -7.66 0.54
C PRO A 220 21.84 -8.39 -0.56
N ASN A 221 20.50 -8.39 -0.53
CA ASN A 221 19.65 -9.20 -1.41
C ASN A 221 18.90 -8.38 -2.46
N LEU A 222 19.22 -7.08 -2.60
CA LEU A 222 18.58 -6.25 -3.61
C LEU A 222 18.85 -6.79 -5.01
N THR A 223 17.79 -6.75 -5.82
CA THR A 223 17.77 -7.09 -7.25
C THR A 223 17.21 -5.94 -8.09
N SER A 224 16.57 -4.97 -7.44
CA SER A 224 16.04 -3.77 -8.04
C SER A 224 16.01 -2.66 -6.99
N VAL A 225 16.56 -1.50 -7.31
CA VAL A 225 16.40 -0.31 -6.49
C VAL A 225 16.13 0.93 -7.32
N ARG A 226 15.34 1.82 -6.75
CA ARG A 226 15.20 3.20 -7.20
C ARG A 226 14.88 4.09 -6.01
N VAL A 227 15.58 5.22 -5.94
CA VAL A 227 15.27 6.30 -5.01
C VAL A 227 15.17 7.61 -5.79
N MET A 228 14.43 8.58 -5.24
CA MET A 228 14.41 9.94 -5.77
C MET A 228 15.74 10.64 -5.47
N GLU A 229 16.29 11.34 -6.47
CA GLU A 229 17.45 12.20 -6.27
C GLU A 229 17.08 13.40 -5.39
N VAL A 230 17.84 13.62 -4.32
CA VAL A 230 17.69 14.75 -3.41
C VAL A 230 19.03 15.48 -3.29
N ARG A 231 19.00 16.81 -3.36
CA ARG A 231 20.20 17.64 -3.25
C ARG A 231 20.89 17.38 -1.91
N GLY A 232 22.17 17.00 -1.95
CA GLY A 232 22.97 16.74 -0.75
C GLY A 232 22.79 15.36 -0.14
N MET A 233 22.04 14.45 -0.79
CA MET A 233 21.95 13.05 -0.36
C MET A 233 23.34 12.39 -0.28
N ARG A 234 23.52 11.55 0.73
CA ARG A 234 24.77 10.82 0.99
C ARG A 234 24.45 9.33 1.09
N PRO A 235 25.07 8.46 0.27
CA PRO A 235 25.94 8.80 -0.85
C PRO A 235 25.16 9.51 -1.99
N SER A 236 25.86 10.08 -2.98
CA SER A 236 25.20 10.71 -4.13
C SER A 236 24.38 9.70 -4.93
N ILE A 237 23.44 10.19 -5.74
CA ILE A 237 22.64 9.35 -6.63
C ILE A 237 23.51 8.52 -7.58
N ASP A 238 24.61 9.07 -8.09
CA ASP A 238 25.54 8.36 -8.98
C ASP A 238 26.23 7.20 -8.28
N VAL A 239 26.58 7.36 -7.00
CA VAL A 239 27.16 6.28 -6.19
C VAL A 239 26.13 5.18 -5.94
N LEU A 240 24.86 5.54 -5.66
CA LEU A 240 23.79 4.55 -5.56
C LEU A 240 23.63 3.80 -6.88
N LYS A 241 23.50 4.52 -8.00
CA LYS A 241 23.40 3.94 -9.35
C LYS A 241 24.53 2.96 -9.66
N ALA A 242 25.76 3.31 -9.28
CA ALA A 242 26.94 2.48 -9.55
C ALA A 242 27.08 1.26 -8.63
N ARG A 243 26.53 1.30 -7.40
CA ARG A 243 26.77 0.30 -6.35
C ARG A 243 25.56 -0.57 -6.01
N THR A 244 24.45 -0.39 -6.71
CA THR A 244 23.21 -1.11 -6.47
C THR A 244 22.62 -1.60 -7.79
N PRO A 245 21.72 -2.59 -7.79
CA PRO A 245 21.00 -3.01 -8.99
C PRO A 245 19.95 -1.96 -9.37
N TRP A 246 20.43 -0.82 -9.86
CA TRP A 246 19.61 0.32 -10.19
C TRP A 246 18.66 0.03 -11.36
N THR A 247 17.43 0.52 -11.26
CA THR A 247 16.44 0.46 -12.34
C THR A 247 16.14 1.85 -12.86
N GLU A 248 16.23 2.04 -14.18
CA GLU A 248 15.97 3.30 -14.92
C GLU A 248 14.50 3.55 -15.22
#